data_AF-A0A7Y6XBG7-F1
#
_entry.id   AF-A0A7Y6XBG7-F1
#
_cell.length_a   1.000
_cell.length_b   1.000
_cell.length_c   1.000
_cell.angle_alpha   90.00
_cell.angle_beta   90.00
_cell.angle_gamma   90.00
#
_symmetry.space_group_name_H-M   'P 1'
#
loop_
_entity.id
_entity.type
_entity.pdbx_description
1 polymer ?
#
loop_
_entity_poly.entity_id
_entity_poly.type
_entity_poly.pdbx_seq_one_letter_code
_entity_poly.pdbx_strand_id
1 'polypeptide(L)' 'MRPGDASTPPNLLIILTNRQRRLRHWPQGLAEQHLPSFQHLASNGLSFERAFTNTCMCSPSRATPAEPTPG' A
#
# COMPACT_ATOMS: atom_id res chain seq x y z
N MET A 1 -11.14 19.08 10.44
CA MET A 1 -11.36 18.36 9.17
C MET A 1 -12.00 17.01 9.51
N ARG A 2 -13.26 16.78 9.16
CA ARG A 2 -13.87 15.44 9.26
C ARG A 2 -13.53 14.68 7.97
N PRO A 3 -12.98 13.47 8.02
CA PRO A 3 -12.90 12.62 6.83
C PRO A 3 -14.31 12.48 6.23
N GLY A 4 -14.50 12.91 4.98
CA GLY A 4 -15.79 12.83 4.28
C GLY A 4 -16.49 14.17 3.98
N ASP A 5 -15.94 15.31 4.40
CA ASP A 5 -16.39 16.61 3.89
C ASP A 5 -15.84 16.84 2.47
N ALA A 6 -16.71 16.75 1.47
CA ALA A 6 -16.36 16.86 0.05
C ALA A 6 -15.91 18.28 -0.37
N SER A 7 -16.10 19.29 0.50
CA SER A 7 -15.77 20.68 0.19
C SER A 7 -14.27 20.99 0.17
N THR A 8 -13.45 20.16 0.83
CA THR A 8 -11.99 20.25 0.78
C THR A 8 -11.40 18.87 0.45
N PRO A 9 -10.74 18.71 -0.72
CA PRO A 9 -10.16 17.42 -1.07
C PRO A 9 -9.11 17.00 -0.04
N PRO A 10 -9.05 15.71 0.34
CA PRO A 10 -8.03 15.22 1.25
C PRO A 10 -6.65 15.24 0.59
N ASN A 11 -5.61 15.40 1.41
CA ASN A 11 -4.24 15.13 0.97
C ASN A 11 -4.05 13.62 0.80
N LEU A 12 -3.47 13.20 -0.34
CA LEU A 12 -3.17 11.80 -0.62
C LEU A 12 -1.67 11.56 -0.51
N LEU A 13 -1.26 10.61 0.33
CA LEU A 13 0.11 10.12 0.45
C LEU A 13 0.15 8.65 0.02
N ILE A 14 0.93 8.34 -1.00
CA ILE A 14 1.13 6.97 -1.49
C ILE A 14 2.55 6.53 -1.10
N ILE A 15 2.65 5.51 -0.27
CA ILE A 15 3.93 4.91 0.14
C ILE A 15 4.11 3.60 -0.63
N LEU A 16 5.17 3.52 -1.44
CA LEU A 16 5.55 2.31 -2.17
C LEU A 16 6.90 1.81 -1.68
N THR A 17 6.95 0.54 -1.31
CA THR A 17 8.18 -0.10 -0.85
C THR A 17 8.75 -1.00 -1.96
N ASN A 18 10.06 -0.92 -2.17
CA ASN A 18 10.72 -1.79 -3.14
C ASN A 18 10.99 -3.17 -2.53
N ARG A 19 10.62 -4.23 -3.25
CA ARG A 19 10.88 -5.64 -2.90
C ARG A 19 10.28 -6.11 -1.57
N GLN A 20 9.29 -5.42 -1.02
CA GLN A 20 8.61 -5.89 0.19
C GLN A 20 7.79 -7.15 -0.13
N ARG A 21 7.91 -8.17 0.72
CA ARG A 21 7.11 -9.40 0.67
C ARG A 21 5.96 -9.34 1.67
N ARG A 22 4.90 -10.12 1.42
CA ARG A 22 3.86 -10.36 2.42
C ARG A 22 4.45 -11.04 3.66
N LEU A 23 3.95 -10.69 4.84
CA LEU A 23 4.42 -11.20 6.14
C LEU A 23 4.13 -12.69 6.43
N ARG A 24 3.71 -13.48 5.41
CA ARG A 24 3.20 -14.86 5.53
C ARG A 24 4.17 -15.84 6.23
N HIS A 25 5.48 -15.64 6.09
CA HIS A 25 6.51 -16.59 6.56
C HIS A 25 7.42 -15.97 7.63
N TRP A 26 6.90 -15.04 8.41
CA TRP A 26 7.64 -14.44 9.53
C TRP A 26 7.30 -15.19 10.82
N PRO A 27 8.23 -15.23 11.79
CA PRO A 27 7.90 -15.64 13.15
C PRO A 27 6.71 -14.85 13.69
N GLN A 28 5.82 -15.52 14.42
CA GLN A 28 4.65 -14.89 15.02
C GLN A 28 5.07 -13.76 15.97
N GLY A 29 4.39 -12.61 15.89
CA GLY A 29 4.70 -11.45 16.75
C GLY A 29 5.83 -10.55 16.23
N LEU A 30 6.62 -11.00 15.24
CA LEU A 30 7.79 -10.24 14.79
C LEU A 30 7.39 -8.94 14.08
N ALA A 31 6.31 -8.95 13.30
CA ALA A 31 5.81 -7.76 12.64
C ALA A 31 5.23 -6.76 13.63
N GLU A 32 4.56 -7.24 14.68
CA GLU A 32 3.96 -6.44 15.74
C GLU A 32 5.04 -5.74 16.57
N GLN A 33 6.16 -6.42 16.81
CA GLN A 33 7.28 -5.88 17.59
C GLN A 33 8.14 -4.89 16.79
N HIS A 34 8.37 -5.14 15.50
CA HIS A 34 9.36 -4.41 14.72
C HIS A 34 8.80 -3.45 13.66
N LEU A 35 7.49 -3.52 13.34
CA LEU A 35 6.86 -2.66 12.33
C LEU A 35 5.72 -1.82 12.93
N PRO A 36 5.99 -0.99 13.96
CA PRO A 36 4.94 -0.28 14.71
C PRO A 36 4.11 0.66 13.82
N SER A 37 4.72 1.34 12.85
CA SER A 37 3.99 2.20 11.91
C SER A 37 3.09 1.40 10.96
N PHE A 38 3.53 0.21 10.55
CA PHE A 38 2.71 -0.68 9.72
C PHE A 38 1.49 -1.18 10.50
N GLN A 39 1.68 -1.56 11.77
CA GLN A 39 0.57 -1.94 12.66
C GLN A 39 -0.39 -0.79 12.91
N HIS A 40 0.13 0.42 13.10
CA HIS A 40 -0.71 1.60 13.27
C HIS A 40 -1.60 1.85 12.04
N LEU A 41 -1.06 1.73 10.83
CA LEU A 41 -1.83 1.86 9.59
C LEU A 41 -2.87 0.74 9.43
N ALA A 42 -2.49 -0.51 9.73
CA ALA A 42 -3.39 -1.66 9.63
C ALA A 42 -4.57 -1.58 10.61
N SER A 43 -4.34 -1.11 11.85
CA SER A 43 -5.35 -1.00 12.90
C SER A 43 -6.29 0.20 12.73
N ASN A 44 -5.86 1.25 12.01
CA ASN A 44 -6.64 2.48 11.80
C ASN A 44 -7.15 2.64 10.36
N GLY A 45 -7.09 1.56 9.56
CA GLY A 45 -7.40 1.61 8.14
C GLY A 45 -7.98 0.30 7.62
N LEU A 46 -7.77 0.07 6.32
CA LEU A 46 -8.21 -1.14 5.63
C LEU A 46 -6.98 -1.92 5.14
N SER A 47 -6.94 -3.20 5.47
CA SER A 47 -5.90 -4.13 5.03
C SER A 47 -6.42 -5.05 3.93
N PHE A 48 -5.60 -5.25 2.90
CA PHE A 48 -5.92 -6.13 1.76
C PHE A 48 -5.10 -7.43 1.83
N GLU A 49 -5.75 -8.53 2.21
CA GLU A 49 -5.09 -9.85 2.33
C GLU A 49 -4.71 -10.49 0.98
N ARG A 50 -5.30 -9.99 -0.11
CA ARG A 50 -5.13 -10.48 -1.49
C ARG A 50 -4.77 -9.36 -2.46
N ALA A 51 -3.83 -8.49 -2.07
CA ALA A 51 -3.23 -7.49 -2.96
C ALA A 51 -2.08 -8.11 -3.79
N PHE A 52 -2.16 -8.03 -5.11
CA PHE A 52 -1.16 -8.56 -6.04
C PHE A 52 -0.61 -7.47 -6.96
N THR A 53 0.69 -7.51 -7.23
CA THR A 53 1.26 -6.73 -8.33
C THR A 53 0.94 -7.41 -9.66
N ASN A 54 0.79 -6.63 -10.73
CA ASN A 54 0.55 -7.18 -12.07
C ASN A 54 1.77 -7.92 -12.65
N THR A 55 2.98 -7.58 -12.18
CA THR A 55 4.23 -8.23 -12.57
C THR A 55 5.16 -8.36 -11.35
N CYS A 56 6.10 -9.30 -11.41
CA CYS A 56 7.09 -9.51 -10.36
C CYS A 56 8.30 -8.54 -10.45
N MET A 57 8.38 -7.76 -11.54
CA MET A 57 9.48 -6.84 -11.80
C MET A 57 9.11 -5.42 -11.38
N CYS A 58 10.01 -4.76 -10.65
CA CYS A 58 9.71 -3.48 -10.00
C CYS A 58 9.36 -2.36 -11.00
N SER A 59 10.06 -2.26 -12.13
CA SER A 59 9.81 -1.24 -13.14
C SER A 59 8.44 -1.41 -13.83
N PRO A 60 8.12 -2.57 -14.45
CA PRO A 60 6.81 -2.77 -15.05
C PRO A 60 5.68 -2.80 -14.02
N SER A 61 5.93 -3.21 -12.77
CA SER A 61 4.92 -3.15 -11.71
C SER A 61 4.48 -1.72 -11.38
N ARG A 62 5.36 -0.73 -11.54
CA ARG A 62 5.06 0.69 -11.30
C ARG A 62 4.55 1.42 -12.54
N ALA A 63 4.85 0.92 -13.73
CA ALA A 63 4.45 1.54 -15.00
C ALA A 63 2.96 1.36 -15.33
N THR A 64 2.25 0.51 -14.58
CA THR A 64 0.87 0.10 -14.83
C THR A 64 -0.18 1.22 -14.89
N PRO A 65 0.00 2.44 -14.33
CA PRO A 65 -0.95 3.53 -14.56
C PRO A 65 -0.41 4.51 -15.63
N ALA A 66 -0.22 4.04 -16.87
CA ALA A 66 -0.15 4.88 -18.07
C ALA A 66 -0.15 4.01 -19.33
N GLU A 67 -1.32 3.55 -19.78
CA GLU A 67 -1.50 3.47 -21.24
C GLU A 67 -1.74 4.91 -21.72
N PRO A 68 -0.86 5.49 -22.57
CA PRO A 68 -1.24 6.68 -23.30
C PRO A 68 -2.39 6.31 -24.23
N THR A 69 -3.54 6.94 -24.05
CA THR A 69 -4.63 6.86 -25.03
C THR A 69 -4.06 7.23 -26.41
N PRO A 70 -4.21 6.40 -27.45
CA PRO A 70 -3.78 6.79 -28.78
C PRO A 70 -4.61 8.00 -29.22
N GLY A 71 -3.91 9.11 -29.48
CA GLY A 71 -4.41 10.27 -30.21
C GLY A 71 -4.05 10.20 -31.68
#